data_AF-A0A5C4RTE3-F1
#
_entry.id   AF-A0A5C4RTE3-F1
#
_cell.length_a   1.000
_cell.length_b   1.000
_cell.length_c   1.000
_cell.angle_alpha   90.00
_cell.angle_beta   90.00
_cell.angle_gamma   90.00
#
_symmetry.space_group_name_H-M   'P 1'
#
loop_
_entity.id
_entity.type
_entity.pdbx_description
1 polymer ?
#
loop_
_entity_poly.entity_id
_entity_poly.type
_entity_poly.pdbx_seq_one_letter_code
_entity_poly.pdbx_strand_id
1 'polypeptide(L)'
;MRWPKWGLAGVVVLAGVAFWLLLAGPKEVFGVDPGGFGFGLLVLVAWAAVHGISAAPRTELDEAVSPGEWRAWIGVGFTLGVMAYLLAKADVIAGAGDLRDVGRIGRNIVLLLITWAVVGQVLQWRWKGKVLEDERDREIEVRAAGWARCALVFCVIGIAVTLGLTPAAHLAWATPIMLAHLLVFALVWHSLVEYAVTALSYWRDRRP
;
A
#
# COMPACT_ATOMS: atom_id res chain seq x y z
N MET A 1 -8.95 -24.56 -18.97
CA MET A 1 -9.27 -25.13 -17.64
C MET A 1 -10.00 -24.05 -16.85
N ARG A 2 -11.29 -24.23 -16.53
CA ARG A 2 -12.11 -23.19 -15.85
C ARG A 2 -11.66 -23.09 -14.39
N TRP A 3 -11.09 -21.97 -13.99
CA TRP A 3 -10.78 -21.73 -12.58
C TRP A 3 -12.09 -21.71 -11.77
N PRO A 4 -12.24 -22.54 -10.72
CA PRO A 4 -13.39 -22.42 -9.85
C PRO A 4 -13.36 -21.04 -9.20
N LYS A 5 -14.50 -20.34 -9.16
CA LYS A 5 -14.64 -19.02 -8.50
C LYS A 5 -14.13 -19.02 -7.04
N TRP A 6 -14.10 -20.21 -6.43
CA TRP A 6 -13.55 -20.50 -5.10
C TRP A 6 -12.01 -20.41 -5.01
N GLY A 7 -11.28 -20.63 -6.11
CA GLY A 7 -9.82 -20.54 -6.14
C GLY A 7 -9.31 -19.11 -6.03
N LEU A 8 -10.01 -18.15 -6.64
CA LEU A 8 -9.67 -16.72 -6.59
C LEU A 8 -9.96 -16.14 -5.21
N ALA A 9 -11.11 -16.50 -4.63
CA ALA A 9 -11.43 -16.18 -3.23
C ALA A 9 -10.42 -16.82 -2.26
N GLY A 10 -9.99 -18.06 -2.51
CA GLY A 10 -8.95 -18.73 -1.75
C GLY A 10 -7.60 -18.01 -1.80
N VAL A 11 -7.19 -17.53 -2.99
CA VAL A 11 -5.95 -16.74 -3.16
C VAL A 11 -6.03 -15.40 -2.45
N VAL A 12 -7.17 -14.71 -2.50
CA VAL A 12 -7.38 -13.44 -1.77
C VAL A 12 -7.40 -13.66 -0.26
N VAL A 13 -8.01 -14.74 0.23
CA VAL A 13 -7.99 -15.10 1.65
C VAL A 13 -6.59 -15.48 2.10
N LEU A 14 -5.87 -16.30 1.32
CA LEU A 14 -4.46 -16.61 1.57
C LEU A 14 -3.58 -15.35 1.53
N ALA A 15 -3.88 -14.38 0.64
CA ALA A 15 -3.22 -13.07 0.61
C ALA A 15 -3.42 -12.32 1.91
N GLY A 16 -4.68 -12.23 2.36
CA GLY A 16 -5.04 -11.59 3.61
C GLY A 16 -4.37 -12.28 4.82
N VAL A 17 -4.29 -13.61 4.82
CA VAL A 17 -3.63 -14.39 5.87
C VAL A 17 -2.11 -14.22 5.84
N ALA A 18 -1.48 -14.19 4.67
CA ALA A 18 -0.06 -13.92 4.52
C ALA A 18 0.31 -12.51 4.96
N PHE A 19 -0.52 -11.54 4.56
CA PHE A 19 -0.41 -10.15 4.99
C PHE A 19 -0.59 -10.05 6.52
N TRP A 20 -1.59 -10.71 7.08
CA TRP A 20 -1.81 -10.75 8.53
C TRP A 20 -0.63 -11.37 9.30
N LEU A 21 -0.07 -12.48 8.81
CA LEU A 21 1.09 -13.14 9.40
C LEU A 21 2.35 -12.27 9.35
N LEU A 22 2.53 -11.47 8.30
CA LEU A 22 3.67 -10.57 8.15
C LEU A 22 3.56 -9.32 9.04
N LEU A 23 2.33 -8.89 9.36
CA LEU A 23 2.07 -7.62 10.08
C LEU A 23 1.81 -7.81 11.58
N ALA A 24 1.05 -8.85 11.94
CA ALA A 24 0.53 -9.11 13.28
C ALA A 24 0.92 -10.50 13.83
N GLY A 25 1.74 -11.27 13.09
CA GLY A 25 2.24 -12.57 13.54
C GLY A 25 3.01 -12.49 14.88
N PRO A 26 2.82 -13.46 15.80
CA PRO A 26 3.55 -13.51 17.08
C PRO A 26 5.07 -13.47 16.89
N LYS A 27 5.83 -12.97 17.87
CA LYS A 27 7.30 -12.85 17.74
C LYS A 27 8.00 -14.19 17.46
N GLU A 28 7.43 -15.29 17.96
CA GLU A 28 7.78 -16.67 17.66
C GLU A 28 6.51 -17.53 17.78
N VAL A 29 6.31 -18.47 16.85
CA VAL A 29 5.33 -19.54 16.99
C VAL A 29 6.11 -20.84 16.82
N PHE A 30 6.29 -21.60 17.91
CA PHE A 30 7.12 -22.82 17.96
C PHE A 30 8.59 -22.64 17.50
N GLY A 31 9.23 -21.50 17.84
CA GLY A 31 10.66 -21.28 17.58
C GLY A 31 11.01 -20.96 16.12
N VAL A 32 10.01 -20.68 15.27
CA VAL A 32 10.20 -20.26 13.87
C VAL A 32 9.79 -18.79 13.73
N ASP A 33 10.64 -17.95 13.11
CA ASP A 33 10.36 -16.53 12.81
C ASP A 33 9.22 -16.43 11.77
N PRO A 34 7.99 -16.06 12.19
CA PRO A 34 6.85 -16.01 11.30
C PRO A 34 6.94 -14.84 10.32
N GLY A 35 7.88 -13.90 10.49
CA GLY A 35 8.17 -12.87 9.49
C GLY A 35 8.68 -13.47 8.16
N GLY A 36 9.50 -14.53 8.22
CA GLY A 36 9.96 -15.25 7.03
C GLY A 36 8.87 -16.12 6.40
N PHE A 37 8.03 -16.75 7.23
CA PHE A 37 6.91 -17.58 6.76
C PHE A 37 5.80 -16.74 6.14
N GLY A 38 5.47 -15.59 6.74
CA GLY A 38 4.56 -14.60 6.18
C GLY A 38 5.04 -14.09 4.83
N PHE A 39 6.35 -13.84 4.67
CA PHE A 39 6.93 -13.41 3.39
C PHE A 39 6.86 -14.52 2.34
N GLY A 40 7.22 -15.76 2.69
CA GLY A 40 7.08 -16.92 1.79
C GLY A 40 5.65 -17.16 1.34
N LEU A 41 4.68 -17.01 2.24
CA LEU A 41 3.25 -17.12 1.92
C LEU A 41 2.77 -15.96 1.06
N LEU A 42 3.25 -14.75 1.29
CA LEU A 42 2.88 -13.55 0.53
C LEU A 42 3.45 -13.62 -0.89
N VAL A 43 4.67 -14.15 -1.05
CA VAL A 43 5.26 -14.48 -2.35
C VAL A 43 4.49 -15.59 -3.05
N LEU A 44 4.09 -16.65 -2.35
CA LEU A 44 3.26 -17.74 -2.92
C LEU A 44 1.88 -17.26 -3.36
N VAL A 45 1.27 -16.37 -2.59
CA VAL A 45 0.01 -15.72 -2.93
C VAL A 45 0.18 -14.79 -4.10
N ALA A 46 1.19 -13.92 -4.08
CA ALA A 46 1.48 -13.02 -5.19
C ALA A 46 1.72 -13.83 -6.45
N TRP A 47 2.48 -14.94 -6.35
CA TRP A 47 2.68 -15.90 -7.43
C TRP A 47 1.38 -16.55 -7.89
N ALA A 48 0.52 -16.99 -6.98
CA ALA A 48 -0.79 -17.58 -7.29
C ALA A 48 -1.78 -16.56 -7.87
N ALA A 49 -1.71 -15.30 -7.48
CA ALA A 49 -2.50 -14.19 -8.01
C ALA A 49 -1.99 -13.78 -9.40
N VAL A 50 -0.68 -13.73 -9.60
CA VAL A 50 -0.02 -13.50 -10.89
C VAL A 50 -0.32 -14.65 -11.85
N HIS A 51 -0.25 -15.90 -11.38
CA HIS A 51 -0.66 -17.06 -12.16
C HIS A 51 -2.17 -17.01 -12.44
N GLY A 52 -2.96 -16.65 -11.41
CA GLY A 52 -4.37 -16.27 -11.40
C GLY A 52 -4.78 -15.38 -12.56
N ILE A 53 -4.09 -14.26 -12.65
CA ILE A 53 -4.35 -13.21 -13.61
C ILE A 53 -3.84 -13.63 -15.00
N SER A 54 -2.65 -14.23 -15.09
CA SER A 54 -2.06 -14.66 -16.38
C SER A 54 -2.82 -15.79 -17.07
N ALA A 55 -3.47 -16.69 -16.31
CA ALA A 55 -4.24 -17.80 -16.86
C ALA A 55 -5.77 -17.56 -16.90
N ALA A 56 -6.27 -16.46 -16.30
CA ALA A 56 -7.68 -16.09 -16.42
C ALA A 56 -8.02 -15.58 -17.83
N PRO A 57 -9.11 -16.08 -18.46
CA PRO A 57 -9.61 -15.54 -19.72
C PRO A 57 -9.88 -14.03 -19.59
N ARG A 58 -9.57 -13.26 -20.63
CA ARG A 58 -10.00 -11.85 -20.76
C ARG A 58 -11.53 -11.80 -20.87
N THR A 59 -12.24 -11.90 -19.75
CA THR A 59 -13.71 -11.78 -19.67
C THR A 59 -14.13 -10.31 -19.45
N GLU A 60 -15.43 -10.03 -19.65
CA GLU A 60 -16.17 -8.75 -19.57
C GLU A 60 -15.71 -7.72 -18.49
N LEU A 61 -15.05 -8.16 -17.41
CA LEU A 61 -14.42 -7.27 -16.41
C LEU A 61 -13.27 -6.40 -16.97
N ASP A 62 -12.54 -6.89 -17.98
CA ASP A 62 -11.51 -6.12 -18.72
C ASP A 62 -12.15 -5.12 -19.75
N GLU A 63 -13.45 -5.23 -20.01
CA GLU A 63 -14.23 -4.32 -20.86
C GLU A 63 -14.95 -3.23 -20.03
N ALA A 64 -15.33 -3.54 -18.78
CA ALA A 64 -16.10 -2.63 -17.94
C ALA A 64 -15.27 -1.56 -17.21
N VAL A 65 -13.96 -1.79 -16.98
CA VAL A 65 -13.11 -0.92 -16.14
C VAL A 65 -11.79 -0.64 -16.85
N SER A 66 -11.38 0.62 -16.88
CA SER A 66 -10.13 1.01 -17.54
C SER A 66 -8.89 0.45 -16.82
N PRO A 67 -7.77 0.20 -17.51
CA PRO A 67 -6.53 -0.24 -16.86
C PRO A 67 -6.03 0.74 -15.79
N GLY A 68 -6.22 2.05 -16.02
CA GLY A 68 -5.88 3.11 -15.06
C GLY A 68 -6.71 3.02 -13.78
N GLU A 69 -8.01 2.75 -13.89
CA GLU A 69 -8.90 2.58 -12.74
C GLU A 69 -8.52 1.36 -11.90
N TRP A 70 -8.22 0.22 -12.53
CA TRP A 70 -7.74 -0.98 -11.83
C TRP A 70 -6.45 -0.72 -11.04
N ARG A 71 -5.48 -0.06 -11.68
CA ARG A 71 -4.22 0.29 -11.02
C ARG A 71 -4.46 1.21 -9.82
N ALA A 72 -5.37 2.17 -9.93
CA ALA A 72 -5.71 3.08 -8.85
C ALA A 72 -6.36 2.36 -7.65
N TRP A 73 -7.36 1.49 -7.88
CA TRP A 73 -8.00 0.73 -6.79
C TRP A 73 -7.04 -0.22 -6.07
N ILE A 74 -6.16 -0.90 -6.83
CA ILE A 74 -5.11 -1.73 -6.24
C ILE A 74 -4.14 -0.87 -5.42
N GLY A 75 -3.76 0.31 -5.94
CA GLY A 75 -2.94 1.29 -5.22
C GLY A 75 -3.57 1.78 -3.91
N VAL A 76 -4.88 2.04 -3.89
CA VAL A 76 -5.63 2.37 -2.66
C VAL A 76 -5.54 1.24 -1.65
N GLY A 77 -5.86 0.01 -2.06
CA GLY A 77 -5.85 -1.15 -1.17
C GLY A 77 -4.46 -1.42 -0.56
N PHE A 78 -3.41 -1.37 -1.38
CA PHE A 78 -2.04 -1.56 -0.93
C PHE A 78 -1.60 -0.45 0.03
N THR A 79 -1.83 0.81 -0.34
CA THR A 79 -1.43 1.96 0.49
C THR A 79 -2.18 2.01 1.82
N LEU A 80 -3.47 1.63 1.84
CA LEU A 80 -4.23 1.44 3.08
C LEU A 80 -3.62 0.35 3.97
N GLY A 81 -3.17 -0.76 3.37
CA GLY A 81 -2.47 -1.82 4.09
C GLY A 81 -1.18 -1.33 4.73
N VAL A 82 -0.37 -0.55 4.00
CA VAL A 82 0.85 0.07 4.54
C VAL A 82 0.52 1.07 5.66
N MET A 83 -0.50 1.90 5.49
CA MET A 83 -0.93 2.87 6.49
C MET A 83 -1.40 2.17 7.78
N ALA A 84 -2.23 1.13 7.66
CA ALA A 84 -2.68 0.32 8.79
C ALA A 84 -1.51 -0.36 9.52
N TYR A 85 -0.50 -0.84 8.78
CA TYR A 85 0.71 -1.39 9.37
C TYR A 85 1.48 -0.36 10.20
N LEU A 86 1.70 0.83 9.64
CA LEU A 86 2.39 1.91 10.33
C LEU A 86 1.67 2.29 11.62
N LEU A 87 0.34 2.40 11.58
CA LEU A 87 -0.48 2.66 12.77
C LEU A 87 -0.36 1.52 13.80
N ALA A 88 -0.43 0.27 13.37
CA ALA A 88 -0.31 -0.89 14.26
C ALA A 88 1.08 -1.02 14.92
N LYS A 89 2.11 -0.37 14.37
CA LYS A 89 3.47 -0.33 14.93
C LYS A 89 3.82 1.00 15.59
N ALA A 90 2.89 1.96 15.66
CA ALA A 90 3.15 3.28 16.21
C ALA A 90 3.68 3.22 17.66
N ASP A 91 3.09 2.37 18.52
CA ASP A 91 3.54 2.24 19.92
C ASP A 91 4.96 1.67 20.05
N VAL A 92 5.32 0.71 19.18
CA VAL A 92 6.66 0.10 19.15
C VAL A 92 7.69 1.14 18.71
N ILE A 93 7.33 2.00 17.77
CA ILE A 93 8.20 3.06 17.25
C ILE A 93 8.33 4.20 18.26
N ALA A 94 7.25 4.54 18.97
CA ALA A 94 7.24 5.55 20.02
C ALA A 94 8.17 5.19 21.19
N GLY A 95 8.24 3.91 21.55
CA GLY A 95 9.12 3.40 22.60
C GLY A 95 10.54 3.06 22.17
N ALA A 96 10.90 3.23 20.89
CA ALA A 96 12.22 2.84 20.38
C ALA A 96 13.30 3.86 20.76
N GLY A 97 14.40 3.38 21.33
CA GLY A 97 15.57 4.20 21.69
C GLY A 97 16.65 4.22 20.60
N ASP A 98 16.74 3.15 19.80
CA ASP A 98 17.73 2.99 18.73
C ASP A 98 17.05 2.51 17.42
N LEU A 99 17.66 2.85 16.28
CA LEU A 99 17.27 2.38 14.95
C LEU A 99 17.30 0.85 14.84
N ARG A 100 18.14 0.17 15.63
CA ARG A 100 18.21 -1.30 15.69
C ARG A 100 16.90 -1.92 16.16
N ASP A 101 16.20 -1.27 17.07
CA ASP A 101 14.90 -1.74 17.61
C ASP A 101 13.81 -1.72 16.55
N VAL A 102 13.94 -0.79 15.59
CA VAL A 102 13.00 -0.56 14.48
C VAL A 102 13.45 -1.25 13.19
N GLY A 103 14.64 -1.86 13.15
CA GLY A 103 15.24 -2.42 11.93
C GLY A 103 14.38 -3.49 11.26
N ARG A 104 13.62 -4.28 12.04
CA ARG A 104 12.65 -5.24 11.51
C ARG A 104 11.50 -4.56 10.77
N ILE A 105 11.01 -3.44 11.29
CA ILE A 105 9.93 -2.65 10.67
C ILE A 105 10.43 -2.08 9.33
N GLY A 106 11.63 -1.51 9.31
CA GLY A 106 12.26 -1.01 8.09
C GLY A 106 12.43 -2.10 7.02
N ARG A 107 12.94 -3.28 7.41
CA ARG A 107 13.05 -4.44 6.51
C ARG A 107 11.69 -4.84 5.92
N ASN A 108 10.65 -4.91 6.75
CA ASN A 108 9.31 -5.27 6.29
C ASN A 108 8.75 -4.24 5.29
N ILE A 109 8.98 -2.94 5.53
CA ILE A 109 8.59 -1.88 4.58
C ILE A 109 9.30 -2.06 3.23
N VAL A 110 10.61 -2.32 3.24
CA VAL A 110 11.37 -2.56 2.00
C VAL A 110 10.84 -3.79 1.26
N LEU A 111 10.55 -4.88 1.97
CA LEU A 111 9.97 -6.08 1.37
C LEU A 111 8.58 -5.82 0.77
N LEU A 112 7.75 -5.00 1.42
CA LEU A 112 6.46 -4.55 0.88
C LEU A 112 6.64 -3.74 -0.40
N LEU A 113 7.61 -2.83 -0.45
CA LEU A 113 7.92 -2.05 -1.65
C LEU A 113 8.42 -2.92 -2.82
N ILE A 114 9.28 -3.91 -2.53
CA ILE A 114 9.73 -4.88 -3.54
C ILE A 114 8.54 -5.69 -4.06
N THR A 115 7.68 -6.18 -3.16
CA THR A 115 6.47 -6.92 -3.52
C THR A 115 5.58 -6.08 -4.42
N TRP A 116 5.37 -4.80 -4.08
CA TRP A 116 4.62 -3.85 -4.89
C TRP A 116 5.23 -3.65 -6.27
N ALA A 117 6.55 -3.46 -6.36
CA ALA A 117 7.24 -3.30 -7.64
C ALA A 117 7.05 -4.51 -8.55
N VAL A 118 7.13 -5.72 -8.00
CA VAL A 118 6.88 -6.97 -8.75
C VAL A 118 5.43 -7.05 -9.23
N VAL A 119 4.46 -6.78 -8.35
CA VAL A 119 3.03 -6.77 -8.70
C VAL A 119 2.74 -5.73 -9.79
N GLY A 120 3.29 -4.52 -9.65
CA GLY A 120 3.18 -3.44 -10.63
C GLY A 120 3.76 -3.82 -11.98
N GLN A 121 4.94 -4.46 -12.02
CA GLN A 121 5.57 -4.94 -13.25
C GLN A 121 4.70 -5.97 -13.98
N VAL A 122 4.10 -6.91 -13.24
CA VAL A 122 3.22 -7.93 -13.82
C VAL A 122 1.93 -7.32 -14.37
N LEU A 123 1.32 -6.40 -13.63
CA LEU A 123 0.15 -5.64 -14.09
C LEU A 123 0.48 -4.87 -15.38
N GLN A 124 1.64 -4.21 -15.45
CA GLN A 124 2.10 -3.53 -16.67
C GLN A 124 2.26 -4.50 -17.85
N TRP A 125 2.83 -5.68 -17.64
CA TRP A 125 2.97 -6.69 -18.69
C TRP A 125 1.62 -7.19 -19.22
N ARG A 126 0.59 -7.30 -18.37
CA ARG A 126 -0.75 -7.72 -18.80
C ARG A 126 -1.38 -6.76 -19.81
N TRP A 127 -1.13 -5.46 -19.68
CA TRP A 127 -1.73 -4.43 -20.52
C TRP A 127 -0.77 -3.78 -21.52
N LYS A 128 0.41 -4.38 -21.70
CA LYS A 128 1.39 -3.96 -22.71
C LYS A 128 0.74 -4.04 -24.10
N GLY A 129 0.42 -2.88 -24.68
CA GLY A 129 -0.21 -2.76 -26.01
C GLY A 129 -1.61 -2.14 -26.04
N LYS A 130 -2.25 -1.81 -24.91
CA LYS A 130 -3.39 -0.87 -24.89
C LYS A 130 -2.86 0.58 -24.89
N VAL A 131 -3.58 1.51 -25.53
CA VAL A 131 -3.27 2.95 -25.44
C VAL A 131 -3.44 3.33 -23.97
N LEU A 132 -2.32 3.67 -23.32
CA LEU A 132 -2.19 3.76 -21.87
C LEU A 132 -2.37 5.19 -21.33
N GLU A 133 -2.36 6.20 -22.20
CA GLU A 133 -2.47 7.62 -21.83
C GLU A 133 -3.34 8.35 -22.85
N ASP A 134 -4.59 8.61 -22.49
CA ASP A 134 -5.47 9.57 -23.17
C ASP A 134 -5.39 10.95 -22.47
N GLU A 135 -5.85 12.02 -23.11
CA GLU A 135 -5.94 13.36 -22.51
C GLU A 135 -6.67 13.33 -21.16
N ARG A 136 -7.72 12.50 -21.07
CA ARG A 136 -8.46 12.24 -19.84
C ARG A 136 -7.59 11.72 -18.71
N ASP A 137 -6.71 10.76 -18.98
CA ASP A 137 -5.88 10.14 -17.94
C ASP A 137 -4.89 11.16 -17.37
N ARG A 138 -4.38 12.06 -18.23
CA ARG A 138 -3.51 13.17 -17.84
C ARG A 138 -4.22 14.20 -16.98
N GLU A 139 -5.49 14.53 -17.26
CA GLU A 139 -6.28 15.42 -16.41
C GLU A 139 -6.54 14.82 -15.02
N ILE A 140 -6.84 13.52 -14.97
CA ILE A 140 -7.03 12.80 -13.70
C ILE A 140 -5.73 12.81 -12.89
N GLU A 141 -4.59 12.55 -13.51
CA GLU A 141 -3.28 12.57 -12.86
C GLU A 141 -2.96 13.96 -12.27
N VAL A 142 -3.13 15.03 -13.06
CA VAL A 142 -2.88 16.40 -12.59
C VAL A 142 -3.77 16.74 -11.39
N ARG A 143 -5.05 16.36 -11.45
CA ARG A 143 -6.00 16.59 -10.35
C ARG A 143 -5.60 15.79 -9.11
N ALA A 144 -5.30 14.50 -9.26
CA ALA A 144 -4.90 13.62 -8.17
C ALA A 144 -3.60 14.12 -7.50
N ALA A 145 -2.59 14.49 -8.29
CA ALA A 145 -1.34 15.05 -7.81
C ALA A 145 -1.56 16.39 -7.06
N GLY A 146 -2.51 17.22 -7.51
CA GLY A 146 -2.92 18.44 -6.81
C GLY A 146 -3.45 18.15 -5.40
N TRP A 147 -4.42 17.23 -5.28
CA TRP A 147 -4.97 16.82 -3.99
C TRP A 147 -3.93 16.18 -3.07
N ALA A 148 -3.12 15.27 -3.61
CA ALA A 148 -2.07 14.60 -2.87
C ALA A 148 -1.04 15.60 -2.32
N ARG A 149 -0.66 16.60 -3.12
CA ARG A 149 0.25 17.66 -2.69
C ARG A 149 -0.35 18.50 -1.56
N CYS A 150 -1.62 18.89 -1.67
CA CYS A 150 -2.31 19.60 -0.60
C CYS A 150 -2.34 18.78 0.70
N ALA A 151 -2.61 17.47 0.61
CA ALA A 151 -2.59 16.58 1.77
C ALA A 151 -1.21 16.49 2.42
N LEU A 152 -0.15 16.36 1.63
CA LEU A 152 1.23 16.31 2.14
C LEU A 152 1.62 17.63 2.82
N VAL A 153 1.35 18.77 2.17
CA VAL A 153 1.63 20.11 2.71
C VAL A 153 0.90 20.31 4.02
N PHE A 154 -0.38 19.93 4.08
CA PHE A 154 -1.18 20.00 5.31
C PHE A 154 -0.54 19.18 6.44
N CYS A 155 -0.12 17.94 6.19
CA CYS A 155 0.55 17.10 7.18
C CYS A 155 1.88 17.72 7.67
N VAL A 156 2.72 18.19 6.76
CA VAL A 156 4.03 18.78 7.11
C VAL A 156 3.86 20.06 7.92
N ILE A 157 2.93 20.94 7.51
CA ILE A 157 2.60 22.15 8.27
C ILE A 157 2.04 21.77 9.65
N GLY A 158 1.14 20.80 9.72
CA GLY A 158 0.58 20.32 10.99
C GLY A 158 1.66 19.81 11.95
N ILE A 159 2.64 19.05 11.45
CA ILE A 159 3.79 18.60 12.24
C ILE A 159 4.63 19.81 12.69
N ALA A 160 4.98 20.72 11.78
CA ALA A 160 5.79 21.90 12.10
C ALA A 160 5.13 22.81 13.13
N VAL A 161 3.83 23.07 12.98
CA VAL A 161 3.03 23.85 13.93
C VAL A 161 2.96 23.16 15.28
N THR A 162 2.74 21.83 15.30
CA THR A 162 2.73 21.05 16.54
C THR A 162 4.07 21.16 17.26
N LEU A 163 5.20 21.06 16.55
CA LEU A 163 6.53 21.17 17.14
C LEU A 163 6.88 22.59 17.57
N GLY A 164 6.46 23.60 16.80
CA GLY A 164 6.80 24.99 17.06
C GLY A 164 5.97 25.66 18.16
N LEU A 165 4.72 25.22 18.36
CA LEU A 165 3.80 25.82 19.32
C LEU A 165 3.61 25.01 20.61
N THR A 166 4.05 23.75 20.65
CA THR A 166 3.94 22.91 21.86
C THR A 166 5.11 23.16 22.82
N PRO A 167 4.85 23.38 24.12
CA PRO A 167 5.93 23.50 25.11
C PRO A 167 6.84 22.27 25.14
N ALA A 168 8.14 22.48 25.32
CA ALA A 168 9.14 21.40 25.31
C ALA A 168 8.84 20.29 26.33
N ALA A 169 8.22 20.61 27.47
CA ALA A 169 7.81 19.63 28.48
C ALA A 169 6.81 18.59 27.94
N HIS A 170 6.04 18.93 26.90
CA HIS A 170 5.06 18.02 26.27
C HIS A 170 5.59 17.34 25.00
N LEU A 171 6.84 17.62 24.60
CA LEU A 171 7.46 17.09 23.38
C LEU A 171 8.36 15.88 23.62
N ALA A 172 8.27 15.24 24.79
CA ALA A 172 9.07 14.04 25.10
C ALA A 172 8.84 12.88 24.10
N TRP A 173 7.66 12.82 23.47
CA TRP A 173 7.33 11.83 22.43
C TRP A 173 7.98 12.12 21.07
N ALA A 174 8.39 13.37 20.81
CA ALA A 174 8.88 13.83 19.51
C ALA A 174 10.36 13.46 19.28
N THR A 175 10.70 12.20 19.47
CA THR A 175 12.03 11.66 19.21
C THR A 175 12.33 11.69 17.70
N PRO A 176 13.61 11.72 17.27
CA PRO A 176 13.96 11.70 15.85
C PRO A 176 13.35 10.51 15.09
N ILE A 177 13.25 9.34 15.72
CA ILE A 177 12.64 8.14 15.16
C ILE A 177 11.14 8.34 14.96
N MET A 178 10.45 8.90 15.95
CA MET A 178 9.02 9.19 15.86
C MET A 178 8.72 10.23 14.78
N LEU A 179 9.54 11.29 14.67
CA LEU A 179 9.40 12.29 13.62
C LEU A 179 9.62 11.69 12.23
N ALA A 180 10.63 10.85 12.06
CA ALA A 180 10.83 10.12 10.81
C ALA A 180 9.62 9.24 10.47
N HIS A 181 9.03 8.56 11.45
CA HIS A 181 7.81 7.78 11.26
C HIS A 181 6.62 8.63 10.83
N LEU A 182 6.40 9.79 11.45
CA LEU A 182 5.32 10.71 11.07
C LEU A 182 5.51 11.26 9.65
N LEU A 183 6.76 11.54 9.24
CA LEU A 183 7.06 11.96 7.88
C LEU A 183 6.82 10.85 6.85
N VAL A 184 7.25 9.62 7.14
CA VAL A 184 6.95 8.45 6.31
C VAL A 184 5.44 8.23 6.22
N PHE A 185 4.73 8.35 7.34
CA PHE A 185 3.27 8.26 7.38
C PHE A 185 2.61 9.34 6.51
N ALA A 186 3.11 10.58 6.54
CA ALA A 186 2.62 11.66 5.68
C ALA A 186 2.84 11.37 4.18
N LEU A 187 3.96 10.72 3.81
CA LEU A 187 4.21 10.28 2.43
C LEU A 187 3.25 9.15 2.01
N VAL A 188 2.98 8.19 2.90
CA VAL A 188 1.99 7.14 2.65
C VAL A 188 0.58 7.73 2.51
N TRP A 189 0.23 8.70 3.35
CA TRP A 189 -1.03 9.44 3.26
C TRP A 189 -1.16 10.20 1.94
N HIS A 190 -0.09 10.85 1.49
CA HIS A 190 -0.02 11.50 0.18
C HIS A 190 -0.34 10.52 -0.96
N SER A 191 0.33 9.37 -1.00
CA SER A 191 0.06 8.34 -2.02
C SER A 191 -1.36 7.78 -1.92
N LEU A 192 -1.91 7.64 -0.72
CA LEU A 192 -3.29 7.17 -0.54
C LEU A 192 -4.29 8.15 -1.14
N VAL A 193 -4.13 9.44 -0.87
CA VAL A 193 -4.99 10.49 -1.43
C VAL A 193 -4.88 10.51 -2.95
N GLU A 194 -3.67 10.39 -3.49
CA GLU A 194 -3.45 10.32 -4.95
C GLU A 194 -4.24 9.17 -5.58
N TYR A 195 -4.01 7.94 -5.12
CA TYR A 195 -4.71 6.76 -5.65
C TYR A 195 -6.23 6.83 -5.43
N ALA A 196 -6.68 7.35 -4.29
CA ALA A 196 -8.10 7.49 -3.99
C ALA A 196 -8.77 8.48 -4.94
N VAL A 197 -8.15 9.64 -5.20
CA VAL A 197 -8.69 10.64 -6.13
C VAL A 197 -8.68 10.10 -7.56
N THR A 198 -7.62 9.41 -7.98
CA THR A 198 -7.58 8.74 -9.29
C THR A 198 -8.72 7.73 -9.43
N ALA A 199 -8.87 6.82 -8.45
CA ALA A 199 -9.89 5.78 -8.46
C ALA A 199 -11.32 6.37 -8.46
N LEU A 200 -11.57 7.38 -7.63
CA LEU A 200 -12.86 8.07 -7.56
C LEU A 200 -13.17 8.86 -8.83
N SER A 201 -12.17 9.44 -9.49
CA SER A 201 -12.36 10.17 -10.75
C SER A 201 -12.80 9.22 -11.86
N TYR A 202 -12.11 8.09 -12.04
CA TYR A 202 -12.56 7.05 -12.97
C TYR A 202 -13.95 6.50 -12.62
N TRP A 203 -14.21 6.27 -11.32
CA TRP A 203 -15.51 5.78 -10.84
C TRP A 203 -16.66 6.77 -11.06
N ARG A 204 -16.38 8.07 -11.03
CA ARG A 204 -17.36 9.11 -11.30
C ARG A 204 -17.60 9.24 -12.80
N ASP A 205 -16.56 9.24 -13.62
CA ASP A 205 -16.67 9.41 -15.07
C ASP A 205 -17.41 8.24 -15.76
N ARG A 206 -17.40 7.05 -15.15
CA ARG A 206 -18.20 5.90 -15.60
C ARG A 206 -19.68 5.96 -15.19
N ARG A 207 -20.07 6.85 -14.27
CA ARG A 207 -21.46 7.03 -13.85
C ARG A 207 -22.09 8.15 -14.70
N PRO A 208 -23.19 7.89 -15.42
CA PRO A 208 -23.87 8.90 -16.23
C PRO A 208 -24.51 10.00 -15.38
#